data_AF-A0A9P5YSN5-F1
#
_entry.id   AF-A0A9P5YSN5-F1
#
_cell.length_a   1.000
_cell.length_b   1.000
_cell.length_c   1.000
_cell.angle_alpha   90.00
_cell.angle_beta   90.00
_cell.angle_gamma   90.00
#
_symmetry.space_group_name_H-M   'P 1'
#
loop_
_entity.id
_entity.type
_entity.pdbx_description
1 polymer ?
#
loop_
_entity_poly.entity_id
_entity_poly.type
_entity_poly.pdbx_seq_one_letter_code
_entity_poly.pdbx_strand_id
1 'polypeptide(L)'
;MQPNTENDSTPTSGSLPDGTDQDDVRTITNTQDRALLEALQQFIIPHIGAVANEVEIDERAKHSILMKPEATKLIIAFKEFIASVSSSVASKESPRKGTFIRVELPEQGGSRSESSDEVSKVTHTLAPEDTLWTRNQENIAEFGMPQIHPDLHEKVLRGLREHVFNRMPIRLLCFIPKASHLEISLIERGAIYAHLVSIMQANIHKLGLDDQDWIPENNPQKVKLVVKTVCQYAILSHTWLREAPGEITYGDWNDQNFDESSPGYQKLVNFCKLAWLKHRLTLGWMDTICINKESSSELDESIRSMFKWYQESAVCIAYLAESQFIPDIHRDRWFTRGWTLQELIAPRVIKFCNLDWEYFNADTTVTDRYSYAYPGIGAQIINQISKATTITAKEFNSYFFQLPLSRRMQLAASREVTREEDTAYSLMGIFEVSISTAYGEGGERAFSRLLEAVFESTFIGMLDLFN
;
A
#
# COMPACT_ATOMS: atom_id res chain seq x y z
N MET A 1 80.62 -1.67 5.70
CA MET A 1 81.14 -2.26 6.93
C MET A 1 80.07 -2.11 8.00
N GLN A 2 79.68 -3.25 8.58
CA GLN A 2 78.82 -3.40 9.76
C GLN A 2 79.37 -2.60 10.96
N PRO A 3 78.58 -2.31 12.01
CA PRO A 3 78.22 -3.36 12.96
C PRO A 3 76.79 -3.37 13.54
N ASN A 4 76.38 -4.57 13.91
CA ASN A 4 75.29 -4.96 14.83
C ASN A 4 75.73 -4.84 16.30
N THR A 5 74.76 -4.84 17.23
CA THR A 5 74.59 -5.66 18.49
C THR A 5 73.78 -4.84 19.52
N GLU A 6 72.53 -5.19 19.85
CA GLU A 6 72.01 -6.18 20.83
C GLU A 6 71.70 -5.63 22.24
N ASN A 7 70.41 -5.76 22.59
CA ASN A 7 69.74 -6.18 23.84
C ASN A 7 69.69 -5.40 25.18
N ASP A 8 68.44 -5.40 25.66
CA ASP A 8 67.88 -5.57 27.01
C ASP A 8 67.74 -4.41 28.01
N SER A 9 66.47 -4.01 28.26
CA SER A 9 65.84 -4.01 29.60
C SER A 9 64.36 -3.54 29.55
N THR A 10 63.45 -4.32 30.13
CA THR A 10 62.12 -3.92 30.65
C THR A 10 62.18 -4.00 32.19
N PRO A 11 61.26 -3.43 33.04
CA PRO A 11 59.81 -3.23 32.82
C PRO A 11 59.16 -2.00 33.55
N THR A 12 57.81 -2.01 33.59
CA THR A 12 56.83 -1.20 34.37
C THR A 12 56.49 0.19 33.83
N SER A 13 55.26 0.70 33.81
CA SER A 13 53.88 0.23 34.04
C SER A 13 53.02 1.49 33.86
N GLY A 14 51.95 1.49 33.05
CA GLY A 14 51.13 2.69 32.86
C GLY A 14 49.91 2.40 32.00
N SER A 15 48.85 1.97 32.67
CA SER A 15 47.52 1.65 32.15
C SER A 15 46.80 2.87 31.56
N LEU A 16 46.17 2.69 30.39
CA LEU A 16 45.12 3.55 29.86
C LEU A 16 43.76 2.81 29.97
N PRO A 17 42.65 3.51 30.22
CA PRO A 17 41.37 2.88 30.48
C PRO A 17 40.71 2.40 29.18
N ASP A 18 40.42 1.10 29.16
CA ASP A 18 39.48 0.45 28.25
C ASP A 18 38.06 0.76 28.73
N GLY A 19 37.17 1.13 27.81
CA GLY A 19 35.86 1.67 28.13
C GLY A 19 35.07 2.04 26.89
N THR A 20 34.89 1.07 25.99
CA THR A 20 33.80 1.13 25.00
C THR A 20 32.73 0.14 25.41
N ASP A 21 31.58 0.70 25.79
CA ASP A 21 30.29 0.01 25.92
C ASP A 21 30.09 -0.99 24.78
N GLN A 22 30.12 -2.28 25.12
CA GLN A 22 29.85 -3.39 24.20
C GLN A 22 28.50 -4.07 24.48
N ASP A 23 27.62 -3.47 25.29
CA ASP A 23 26.40 -4.14 25.77
C ASP A 23 25.07 -3.63 25.19
N ASP A 24 25.04 -2.59 24.34
CA ASP A 24 23.76 -2.00 23.87
C ASP A 24 23.28 -2.42 22.47
N VAL A 25 23.89 -3.41 21.81
CA VAL A 25 23.51 -3.82 20.43
C VAL A 25 22.90 -5.23 20.33
N ARG A 26 22.71 -5.98 21.44
CA ARG A 26 22.32 -7.41 21.36
C ARG A 26 20.94 -7.80 21.88
N THR A 27 20.08 -6.85 22.26
CA THR A 27 18.82 -7.20 22.95
C THR A 27 17.54 -6.95 22.14
N ILE A 28 17.63 -6.40 20.92
CA ILE A 28 16.44 -6.10 20.08
C ILE A 28 16.19 -7.18 19.00
N THR A 29 17.18 -7.97 18.62
CA THR A 29 17.06 -8.96 17.52
C THR A 29 16.33 -10.25 17.91
N ASN A 30 16.34 -10.65 19.17
CA ASN A 30 15.94 -12.03 19.52
C ASN A 30 14.42 -12.30 19.55
N THR A 31 13.59 -11.27 19.72
CA THR A 31 12.13 -11.44 19.85
C THR A 31 11.41 -11.32 18.50
N GLN A 32 11.87 -10.40 17.65
CA GLN A 32 11.36 -10.23 16.28
C GLN A 32 11.80 -11.39 15.37
N ASP A 33 13.05 -11.84 15.48
CA ASP A 33 13.54 -13.00 14.71
C ASP A 33 12.79 -14.28 15.08
N ARG A 34 12.38 -14.43 16.35
CA ARG A 34 11.61 -15.58 16.84
C ARG A 34 10.17 -15.57 16.32
N ALA A 35 9.48 -14.43 16.38
CA ALA A 35 8.14 -14.29 15.82
C ALA A 35 8.13 -14.48 14.29
N LEU A 36 9.20 -14.04 13.62
CA LEU A 36 9.42 -14.24 12.19
C LEU A 36 9.66 -15.72 11.84
N LEU A 37 10.50 -16.42 12.61
CA LEU A 37 10.72 -17.86 12.47
C LEU A 37 9.43 -18.66 12.70
N GLU A 38 8.64 -18.29 13.71
CA GLU A 38 7.34 -18.92 14.00
C GLU A 38 6.32 -18.66 12.88
N ALA A 39 6.31 -17.45 12.28
CA ALA A 39 5.45 -17.13 11.13
C ALA A 39 5.88 -17.87 9.85
N LEU A 40 7.18 -17.93 9.54
CA LEU A 40 7.69 -18.71 8.42
C LEU A 40 7.42 -20.21 8.60
N GLN A 41 7.52 -20.72 9.83
CA GLN A 41 7.16 -22.11 10.16
C GLN A 41 5.65 -22.38 10.04
N GLN A 42 4.78 -21.44 10.38
CA GLN A 42 3.32 -21.61 10.30
C GLN A 42 2.76 -21.42 8.89
N PHE A 43 3.30 -20.49 8.10
CA PHE A 43 2.72 -20.12 6.81
C PHE A 43 3.42 -20.75 5.62
N ILE A 44 4.73 -20.98 5.68
CA ILE A 44 5.49 -21.45 4.51
C ILE A 44 5.68 -22.97 4.56
N ILE A 45 5.92 -23.57 5.73
CA ILE A 45 6.21 -25.01 5.83
C ILE A 45 5.00 -25.91 5.49
N PRO A 46 3.75 -25.65 5.97
CA PRO A 46 2.61 -26.49 5.61
C PRO A 46 2.31 -26.45 4.10
N HIS A 47 2.38 -25.26 3.50
CA HIS A 47 2.12 -25.05 2.09
C HIS A 47 3.22 -25.67 1.20
N ILE A 48 4.47 -25.66 1.64
CA ILE A 48 5.55 -26.35 0.93
C ILE A 48 5.49 -27.87 1.10
N GLY A 49 5.05 -28.37 2.25
CA GLY A 49 4.75 -29.79 2.46
C GLY A 49 3.64 -30.28 1.53
N ALA A 50 2.61 -29.46 1.33
CA ALA A 50 1.53 -29.71 0.38
C ALA A 50 2.01 -29.66 -1.08
N VAL A 51 2.84 -28.70 -1.48
CA VAL A 51 3.47 -28.69 -2.83
C VAL A 51 4.32 -29.93 -3.05
N ALA A 52 5.13 -30.32 -2.07
CA ALA A 52 5.96 -31.51 -2.16
C ALA A 52 5.13 -32.81 -2.23
N ASN A 53 3.93 -32.83 -1.66
CA ASN A 53 3.01 -33.97 -1.66
C ASN A 53 2.00 -33.95 -2.83
N GLU A 54 1.62 -32.79 -3.39
CA GLU A 54 0.80 -32.66 -4.62
C GLU A 54 1.62 -32.90 -5.89
N VAL A 55 2.96 -32.78 -5.82
CA VAL A 55 3.91 -33.25 -6.85
C VAL A 55 4.04 -34.79 -6.83
N GLU A 56 2.93 -35.49 -6.59
CA GLU A 56 2.79 -36.92 -6.81
C GLU A 56 2.03 -37.18 -8.12
N ILE A 57 2.40 -36.52 -9.23
CA ILE A 57 1.91 -36.85 -10.57
C ILE A 57 3.05 -36.88 -11.62
N ASP A 58 3.15 -38.06 -12.23
CA ASP A 58 3.77 -38.46 -13.50
C ASP A 58 5.32 -38.53 -13.59
N GLU A 59 5.82 -39.76 -13.54
CA GLU A 59 7.22 -40.18 -13.79
C GLU A 59 7.82 -39.63 -15.10
N ARG A 60 7.01 -39.17 -16.06
CA ARG A 60 7.51 -38.51 -17.28
C ARG A 60 7.85 -37.03 -17.10
N ALA A 61 7.20 -36.31 -16.18
CA ALA A 61 7.50 -34.90 -15.89
C ALA A 61 8.75 -34.73 -15.01
N LYS A 62 9.11 -35.76 -14.23
CA LYS A 62 10.36 -35.83 -13.45
C LYS A 62 11.60 -35.52 -14.28
N HIS A 63 11.64 -35.94 -15.55
CA HIS A 63 12.86 -35.86 -16.34
C HIS A 63 13.24 -34.45 -16.83
N SER A 64 12.32 -33.48 -16.77
CA SER A 64 12.58 -32.10 -17.23
C SER A 64 12.87 -31.13 -16.08
N ILE A 65 12.28 -31.34 -14.89
CA ILE A 65 12.46 -30.47 -13.72
C ILE A 65 13.65 -30.92 -12.85
N LEU A 66 13.88 -32.23 -12.67
CA LEU A 66 14.98 -32.78 -11.86
C LEU A 66 16.36 -32.77 -12.54
N MET A 67 16.43 -32.44 -13.82
CA MET A 67 17.70 -32.37 -14.56
C MET A 67 18.38 -30.99 -14.51
N LYS A 68 17.82 -30.03 -13.76
CA LYS A 68 18.56 -28.82 -13.38
C LYS A 68 19.27 -29.10 -12.06
N PRO A 69 20.61 -29.22 -12.03
CA PRO A 69 21.37 -29.43 -10.80
C PRO A 69 21.06 -28.43 -9.69
N GLU A 70 20.52 -27.26 -10.05
CA GLU A 70 20.11 -26.18 -9.17
C GLU A 70 18.83 -26.49 -8.37
N ALA A 71 17.84 -27.21 -8.94
CA ALA A 71 16.57 -27.52 -8.28
C ALA A 71 16.73 -28.58 -7.18
N THR A 72 17.55 -29.60 -7.43
CA THR A 72 17.90 -30.63 -6.43
C THR A 72 18.73 -30.04 -5.28
N LYS A 73 19.62 -29.09 -5.58
CA LYS A 73 20.34 -28.31 -4.55
C LYS A 73 19.40 -27.43 -3.73
N LEU A 74 18.37 -26.85 -4.37
CA LEU A 74 17.36 -26.04 -3.71
C LEU A 74 16.54 -26.86 -2.70
N ILE A 75 16.06 -28.03 -3.10
CA ILE A 75 15.29 -28.94 -2.22
C ILE A 75 16.16 -29.43 -1.05
N ILE A 76 17.45 -29.71 -1.27
CA ILE A 76 18.39 -30.12 -0.22
C ILE A 76 18.67 -28.97 0.74
N ALA A 77 19.01 -27.77 0.23
CA ALA A 77 19.24 -26.58 1.04
C ALA A 77 18.00 -26.19 1.86
N PHE A 78 16.80 -26.38 1.29
CA PHE A 78 15.54 -26.10 1.97
C PHE A 78 15.21 -27.13 3.07
N LYS A 79 15.49 -28.41 2.82
CA LYS A 79 15.39 -29.47 3.85
C LYS A 79 16.41 -29.26 4.98
N GLU A 80 17.62 -28.81 4.66
CA GLU A 80 18.66 -28.48 5.64
C GLU A 80 18.33 -27.22 6.45
N PHE A 81 17.72 -26.21 5.84
CA PHE A 81 17.21 -25.01 6.52
C PHE A 81 16.08 -25.35 7.50
N ILE A 82 15.09 -26.14 7.08
CA ILE A 82 14.01 -26.61 7.97
C ILE A 82 14.57 -27.47 9.12
N ALA A 83 15.55 -28.33 8.86
CA ALA A 83 16.21 -29.15 9.89
C ALA A 83 17.03 -28.30 10.89
N SER A 84 17.76 -27.30 10.39
CA SER A 84 18.53 -26.33 11.19
C SER A 84 17.63 -25.57 12.15
N VAL A 85 16.51 -25.03 11.65
CA VAL A 85 15.53 -24.28 12.46
C VAL A 85 14.87 -25.19 13.51
N SER A 86 14.50 -26.42 13.15
CA SER A 86 13.89 -27.39 14.06
C SER A 86 14.85 -27.83 15.18
N SER A 87 16.15 -27.93 14.90
CA SER A 87 17.17 -28.29 15.89
C SER A 87 17.47 -27.17 16.91
N SER A 88 17.31 -25.91 16.50
CA SER A 88 17.54 -24.75 17.37
C SER A 88 16.45 -24.60 18.43
N VAL A 89 15.20 -24.92 18.10
CA VAL A 89 14.04 -24.87 19.02
C VAL A 89 14.06 -26.01 20.03
N ALA A 90 14.47 -27.23 19.63
CA ALA A 90 14.54 -28.39 20.52
C ALA A 90 15.61 -28.27 21.63
N SER A 91 16.56 -27.33 21.51
CA SER A 91 17.67 -27.17 22.47
C SER A 91 17.39 -26.24 23.66
N LYS A 92 16.19 -25.62 23.75
CA LYS A 92 15.89 -24.61 24.78
C LYS A 92 14.55 -24.74 25.51
N GLU A 93 13.93 -25.91 25.51
CA GLU A 93 12.79 -26.17 26.42
C GLU A 93 13.22 -27.01 27.63
N SER A 94 13.26 -26.35 28.79
CA SER A 94 13.08 -27.01 30.09
C SER A 94 11.76 -26.51 30.69
N PRO A 95 10.90 -27.39 31.25
CA PRO A 95 9.51 -27.08 31.47
C PRO A 95 9.31 -26.31 32.78
N ARG A 96 8.74 -25.11 32.73
CA ARG A 96 8.14 -24.47 33.91
C ARG A 96 6.63 -24.56 33.85
N LYS A 97 6.12 -25.26 34.88
CA LYS A 97 4.73 -25.56 35.20
C LYS A 97 3.85 -24.31 35.16
N GLY A 98 2.69 -24.45 34.49
CA GLY A 98 1.64 -23.46 34.46
C GLY A 98 1.05 -23.20 35.85
N THR A 99 0.80 -21.92 36.13
CA THR A 99 -0.05 -21.48 37.24
C THR A 99 -1.20 -20.70 36.60
N PHE A 100 -2.42 -21.23 36.70
CA PHE A 100 -3.63 -20.58 36.24
C PHE A 100 -4.03 -19.49 37.23
N ILE A 101 -4.32 -18.28 36.75
CA ILE A 101 -4.98 -17.23 37.54
C ILE A 101 -6.38 -17.00 36.95
N ARG A 102 -7.39 -17.23 37.79
CA ARG A 102 -8.81 -17.01 37.56
C ARG A 102 -9.14 -15.58 37.98
N VAL A 103 -9.79 -14.80 37.12
CA VAL A 103 -10.28 -13.45 37.46
C VAL A 103 -11.80 -13.45 37.36
N GLU A 104 -12.46 -13.15 38.48
CA GLU A 104 -13.91 -12.96 38.61
C GLU A 104 -14.30 -11.52 38.22
N LEU A 105 -15.47 -11.37 37.61
CA LEU A 105 -16.10 -10.10 37.26
C LEU A 105 -16.96 -9.59 38.42
N PRO A 106 -16.99 -8.29 38.73
CA PRO A 106 -18.04 -7.72 39.58
C PRO A 106 -19.23 -7.20 38.77
N GLU A 107 -20.41 -7.44 39.34
CA GLU A 107 -21.73 -7.01 38.89
C GLU A 107 -22.00 -5.50 39.06
N GLN A 108 -23.13 -5.12 38.48
CA GLN A 108 -23.70 -3.80 38.23
C GLN A 108 -24.08 -2.98 39.48
N GLY A 109 -24.18 -1.65 39.28
CA GLY A 109 -25.07 -0.81 40.08
C GLY A 109 -25.03 0.69 39.75
N GLY A 110 -26.14 1.23 39.22
CA GLY A 110 -26.72 2.49 39.73
C GLY A 110 -26.44 3.82 39.02
N SER A 111 -27.39 4.21 38.17
CA SER A 111 -27.89 5.56 37.80
C SER A 111 -27.37 6.83 38.53
N ARG A 112 -27.12 7.92 37.78
CA ARG A 112 -27.90 9.19 37.83
C ARG A 112 -27.47 10.22 36.76
N SER A 113 -28.36 11.18 36.57
CA SER A 113 -28.65 12.12 35.49
C SER A 113 -27.91 13.48 35.51
N GLU A 114 -28.02 14.18 34.36
CA GLU A 114 -27.90 15.65 34.10
C GLU A 114 -26.51 16.28 34.30
N SER A 115 -26.01 17.24 33.50
CA SER A 115 -26.63 18.26 32.64
C SER A 115 -25.68 18.71 31.52
N SER A 116 -26.29 19.33 30.53
CA SER A 116 -25.79 20.22 29.46
C SER A 116 -24.58 21.11 29.80
N ASP A 117 -23.70 21.30 28.82
CA ASP A 117 -23.14 22.62 28.48
C ASP A 117 -22.67 22.69 27.02
N GLU A 118 -22.95 23.84 26.41
CA GLU A 118 -22.79 24.21 25.01
C GLU A 118 -21.32 24.24 24.55
N VAL A 119 -21.04 23.65 23.38
CA VAL A 119 -19.82 23.95 22.63
C VAL A 119 -20.16 24.43 21.22
N SER A 120 -19.74 25.66 21.00
CA SER A 120 -19.87 26.54 19.86
C SER A 120 -19.57 25.88 18.51
N LYS A 121 -20.55 25.89 17.60
CA LYS A 121 -20.37 25.58 16.17
C LYS A 121 -19.49 26.67 15.53
N VAL A 122 -18.25 26.34 15.22
CA VAL A 122 -17.41 27.15 14.32
C VAL A 122 -17.72 26.73 12.89
N THR A 123 -18.57 27.51 12.22
CA THR A 123 -18.79 27.41 10.77
C THR A 123 -17.57 27.97 10.05
N HIS A 124 -16.77 27.09 9.44
CA HIS A 124 -15.71 27.52 8.51
C HIS A 124 -16.32 27.85 7.14
N THR A 125 -16.51 29.15 6.90
CA THR A 125 -16.79 29.72 5.59
C THR A 125 -15.59 29.50 4.67
N LEU A 126 -15.81 28.77 3.57
CA LEU A 126 -14.81 28.56 2.52
C LEU A 126 -14.69 29.84 1.66
N ALA A 127 -13.63 30.63 1.90
CA ALA A 127 -13.17 31.61 0.92
C ALA A 127 -12.00 30.99 0.12
N PRO A 128 -12.03 31.00 -1.23
CA PRO A 128 -10.97 30.43 -2.04
C PRO A 128 -9.85 31.44 -2.32
N GLU A 129 -8.61 31.04 -2.03
CA GLU A 129 -7.42 31.63 -2.66
C GLU A 129 -7.06 30.87 -3.95
N ASP A 130 -6.55 31.63 -4.92
CA ASP A 130 -6.33 31.28 -6.32
C ASP A 130 -5.47 30.02 -6.53
N THR A 131 -6.08 28.96 -7.08
CA THR A 131 -5.37 27.86 -7.75
C THR A 131 -6.15 27.40 -8.98
N LEU A 132 -5.56 26.50 -9.80
CA LEU A 132 -6.02 26.03 -11.12
C LEU A 132 -7.52 25.68 -11.25
N TRP A 133 -8.27 25.57 -10.15
CA TRP A 133 -9.63 25.07 -10.08
C TRP A 133 -10.67 26.09 -9.56
N THR A 134 -10.30 27.36 -9.36
CA THR A 134 -11.21 28.43 -8.89
C THR A 134 -11.41 29.52 -9.94
N ARG A 135 -12.65 29.66 -10.46
CA ARG A 135 -13.18 30.70 -11.39
C ARG A 135 -12.62 30.63 -12.85
N ASN A 136 -13.39 30.79 -13.93
CA ASN A 136 -14.55 31.65 -14.24
C ASN A 136 -15.54 30.94 -15.19
N GLN A 137 -16.84 31.03 -14.89
CA GLN A 137 -17.93 30.72 -15.84
C GLN A 137 -18.72 31.99 -16.25
N GLU A 138 -18.20 33.17 -15.95
CA GLU A 138 -18.84 34.44 -16.30
C GLU A 138 -17.86 35.27 -17.16
N ASN A 139 -18.35 35.71 -18.33
CA ASN A 139 -17.69 36.50 -19.39
C ASN A 139 -16.79 35.78 -20.43
N ILE A 140 -17.31 34.77 -21.15
CA ILE A 140 -16.70 34.25 -22.40
C ILE A 140 -17.60 34.53 -23.62
N ALA A 141 -18.12 35.76 -23.74
CA ALA A 141 -18.96 36.15 -24.88
C ALA A 141 -18.26 37.07 -25.89
N GLU A 142 -17.06 37.59 -25.63
CA GLU A 142 -16.44 38.61 -26.51
C GLU A 142 -14.97 38.41 -26.93
N PHE A 143 -14.30 37.34 -26.49
CA PHE A 143 -12.98 36.96 -27.02
C PHE A 143 -13.07 35.55 -27.59
N GLY A 144 -12.67 35.38 -28.86
CA GLY A 144 -12.73 34.10 -29.56
C GLY A 144 -12.12 32.98 -28.71
N MET A 145 -12.82 31.86 -28.58
CA MET A 145 -12.36 30.77 -27.74
C MET A 145 -10.94 30.35 -28.14
N PRO A 146 -10.04 30.13 -27.17
CA PRO A 146 -8.69 29.65 -27.43
C PRO A 146 -8.76 28.38 -28.28
N GLN A 147 -8.17 28.43 -29.47
CA GLN A 147 -8.12 27.27 -30.37
C GLN A 147 -6.96 26.39 -29.93
N ILE A 148 -7.26 25.17 -29.50
CA ILE A 148 -6.24 24.16 -29.20
C ILE A 148 -5.44 23.89 -30.48
N HIS A 149 -4.12 23.79 -30.38
CA HIS A 149 -3.29 23.39 -31.52
C HIS A 149 -3.77 22.01 -32.05
N PRO A 150 -4.19 21.87 -33.32
CA PRO A 150 -4.88 20.67 -33.80
C PRO A 150 -4.12 19.35 -33.61
N ASP A 151 -2.82 19.33 -33.97
CA ASP A 151 -1.97 18.15 -33.80
C ASP A 151 -1.77 17.77 -32.31
N LEU A 152 -1.48 18.75 -31.46
CA LEU A 152 -1.35 18.55 -30.01
C LEU A 152 -2.65 18.02 -29.41
N HIS A 153 -3.79 18.56 -29.83
CA HIS A 153 -5.12 18.11 -29.40
C HIS A 153 -5.32 16.62 -29.71
N GLU A 154 -5.08 16.21 -30.95
CA GLU A 154 -5.24 14.82 -31.39
C GLU A 154 -4.33 13.88 -30.59
N LYS A 155 -3.05 14.24 -30.43
CA LYS A 155 -2.08 13.45 -29.66
C LYS A 155 -2.48 13.32 -28.19
N VAL A 156 -2.99 14.39 -27.57
CA VAL A 156 -3.46 14.36 -26.18
C VAL A 156 -4.72 13.52 -26.06
N LEU A 157 -5.71 13.66 -26.95
CA LEU A 157 -6.92 12.82 -26.94
C LEU A 157 -6.58 11.33 -27.06
N ARG A 158 -5.67 10.97 -27.99
CA ARG A 158 -5.17 9.60 -28.11
C ARG A 158 -4.48 9.14 -26.83
N GLY A 159 -3.59 9.96 -26.27
CA GLY A 159 -2.89 9.65 -25.02
C GLY A 159 -3.83 9.49 -23.82
N LEU A 160 -4.89 10.30 -23.71
CA LEU A 160 -5.93 10.17 -22.69
C LEU A 160 -6.65 8.83 -22.85
N ARG A 161 -7.06 8.48 -24.08
CA ARG A 161 -7.73 7.20 -24.36
C ARG A 161 -6.84 6.02 -23.99
N GLU A 162 -5.59 6.01 -24.45
CA GLU A 162 -4.64 4.95 -24.11
C GLU A 162 -4.43 4.83 -22.59
N HIS A 163 -4.34 5.97 -21.88
CA HIS A 163 -4.16 5.98 -20.44
C HIS A 163 -5.38 5.42 -19.69
N VAL A 164 -6.58 5.89 -20.02
CA VAL A 164 -7.82 5.46 -19.36
C VAL A 164 -8.05 3.95 -19.51
N PHE A 165 -7.85 3.42 -20.71
CA PHE A 165 -8.19 2.02 -20.99
C PHE A 165 -7.09 1.03 -20.58
N ASN A 166 -5.84 1.47 -20.41
CA ASN A 166 -4.71 0.58 -20.07
C ASN A 166 -4.11 0.80 -18.68
N ARG A 167 -4.40 1.92 -18.00
CA ARG A 167 -3.75 2.31 -16.74
C ARG A 167 -4.73 2.63 -15.62
N MET A 168 -5.93 3.12 -15.93
CA MET A 168 -6.92 3.48 -14.90
C MET A 168 -7.81 2.29 -14.51
N PRO A 169 -8.41 2.35 -13.30
CA PRO A 169 -9.45 1.42 -12.89
C PRO A 169 -10.61 1.32 -13.87
N ILE A 170 -11.29 0.17 -13.82
CA ILE A 170 -12.47 -0.13 -14.65
C ILE A 170 -13.59 0.87 -14.36
N ARG A 171 -13.79 1.17 -13.06
CA ARG A 171 -14.74 2.17 -12.56
C ARG A 171 -14.09 3.11 -11.56
N LEU A 172 -14.61 4.34 -11.52
CA LEU A 172 -14.25 5.38 -10.57
C LEU A 172 -15.52 6.08 -10.07
N LEU A 173 -15.47 6.54 -8.83
CA LEU A 173 -16.37 7.55 -8.31
C LEU A 173 -16.03 8.87 -9.00
N CYS A 174 -17.00 9.48 -9.68
CA CYS A 174 -16.93 10.85 -10.15
C CYS A 174 -17.74 11.73 -9.23
N PHE A 175 -17.11 12.75 -8.67
CA PHE A 175 -17.74 13.67 -7.73
C PHE A 175 -17.60 15.12 -8.19
N ILE A 176 -18.76 15.75 -8.37
CA ILE A 176 -18.90 17.11 -8.91
C ILE A 176 -19.35 18.04 -7.77
N PRO A 177 -18.60 19.09 -7.44
CA PRO A 177 -19.00 20.07 -6.44
C PRO A 177 -20.25 20.84 -6.90
N LYS A 178 -21.26 20.89 -6.04
CA LYS A 178 -22.42 21.79 -6.14
C LYS A 178 -22.36 22.81 -5.01
N ALA A 179 -23.25 23.79 -5.05
CA ALA A 179 -23.30 24.87 -4.06
C ALA A 179 -23.43 24.38 -2.60
N SER A 180 -24.08 23.23 -2.36
CA SER A 180 -24.38 22.72 -1.02
C SER A 180 -23.84 21.31 -0.71
N HIS A 181 -23.39 20.55 -1.72
CA HIS A 181 -22.97 19.15 -1.56
C HIS A 181 -22.06 18.71 -2.71
N LEU A 182 -21.51 17.48 -2.61
CA LEU A 182 -20.86 16.79 -3.73
C LEU A 182 -21.88 15.83 -4.35
N GLU A 183 -22.13 15.99 -5.65
CA GLU A 183 -22.87 14.99 -6.44
C GLU A 183 -21.91 13.85 -6.77
N ILE A 184 -22.19 12.63 -6.30
CA ILE A 184 -21.32 11.45 -6.50
C ILE A 184 -22.00 10.47 -7.44
N SER A 185 -21.27 10.00 -8.43
CA SER A 185 -21.71 9.00 -9.41
C SER A 185 -20.64 7.94 -9.59
N LEU A 186 -21.04 6.72 -9.98
CA LEU A 186 -20.11 5.66 -10.36
C LEU A 186 -20.03 5.59 -11.88
N ILE A 187 -18.83 5.73 -12.44
CA ILE A 187 -18.62 5.82 -13.89
C ILE A 187 -17.57 4.82 -14.39
N GLU A 188 -17.79 4.30 -15.60
CA GLU A 188 -16.86 3.39 -16.30
C GLU A 188 -15.89 4.13 -17.23
N ARG A 189 -14.86 3.42 -17.72
CA ARG A 189 -13.79 3.94 -18.61
C ARG A 189 -14.28 4.87 -19.73
N GLY A 190 -15.41 4.57 -20.39
CA GLY A 190 -15.96 5.44 -21.43
C GLY A 190 -16.37 6.82 -20.91
N ALA A 191 -17.08 6.86 -19.78
CA ALA A 191 -17.49 8.09 -19.10
C ALA A 191 -16.31 8.77 -18.39
N ILE A 192 -15.34 8.01 -17.86
CA ILE A 192 -14.08 8.54 -17.33
C ILE A 192 -13.36 9.33 -18.43
N TYR A 193 -13.19 8.74 -19.62
CA TYR A 193 -12.58 9.43 -20.75
C TYR A 193 -13.32 10.72 -21.13
N ALA A 194 -14.65 10.68 -21.21
CA ALA A 194 -15.46 11.87 -21.52
C ALA A 194 -15.28 12.99 -20.47
N HIS A 195 -15.28 12.63 -19.18
CA HIS A 195 -15.04 13.56 -18.06
C HIS A 195 -13.66 14.20 -18.15
N LEU A 196 -12.62 13.41 -18.40
CA LEU A 196 -11.24 13.90 -18.53
C LEU A 196 -11.05 14.81 -19.75
N VAL A 197 -11.73 14.52 -20.87
CA VAL A 197 -11.74 15.42 -22.04
C VAL A 197 -12.39 16.76 -21.69
N SER A 198 -13.48 16.77 -20.93
CA SER A 198 -14.11 18.01 -20.46
C SER A 198 -13.17 18.82 -19.55
N ILE A 199 -12.48 18.15 -18.63
CA ILE A 199 -11.45 18.79 -17.78
C ILE A 199 -10.33 19.40 -18.62
N MET A 200 -9.82 18.67 -19.61
CA MET A 200 -8.79 19.16 -20.52
C MET A 200 -9.26 20.41 -21.27
N GLN A 201 -10.47 20.38 -21.84
CA GLN A 201 -11.06 21.51 -22.58
C GLN A 201 -11.30 22.73 -21.70
N ALA A 202 -11.68 22.54 -20.43
CA ALA A 202 -11.85 23.64 -19.48
C ALA A 202 -10.51 24.28 -19.05
N ASN A 203 -9.37 23.64 -19.32
CA ASN A 203 -8.06 24.04 -18.82
C ASN A 203 -7.00 24.23 -19.93
N ILE A 204 -7.42 24.54 -21.16
CA ILE A 204 -6.56 24.68 -22.35
C ILE A 204 -5.29 25.51 -22.06
N HIS A 205 -5.47 26.74 -21.59
CA HIS A 205 -4.35 27.65 -21.29
C HIS A 205 -3.43 27.13 -20.18
N LYS A 206 -4.03 26.61 -19.09
CA LYS A 206 -3.31 26.10 -17.93
C LYS A 206 -2.47 24.87 -18.28
N LEU A 207 -2.93 24.08 -19.25
CA LEU A 207 -2.23 22.92 -19.78
C LEU A 207 -1.29 23.26 -20.96
N GLY A 208 -1.23 24.53 -21.38
CA GLY A 208 -0.43 25.00 -22.51
C GLY A 208 -0.82 24.36 -23.84
N LEU A 209 -2.11 24.08 -24.04
CA LEU A 209 -2.64 23.38 -25.21
C LEU A 209 -2.90 24.30 -26.42
N ASP A 210 -2.91 25.61 -26.19
CA ASP A 210 -3.03 26.70 -27.17
C ASP A 210 -1.68 27.20 -27.70
N ASP A 211 -0.59 26.51 -27.35
CA ASP A 211 0.77 26.79 -27.78
C ASP A 211 0.91 26.71 -29.31
N GLN A 212 1.06 27.89 -29.94
CA GLN A 212 1.20 28.04 -31.39
C GLN A 212 2.57 27.59 -31.90
N ASP A 213 3.56 27.50 -31.03
CA ASP A 213 4.93 27.07 -31.37
C ASP A 213 5.12 25.56 -31.15
N TRP A 214 4.02 24.81 -30.99
CA TRP A 214 4.06 23.37 -30.79
C TRP A 214 4.72 22.64 -31.96
N ILE A 215 5.88 22.05 -31.66
CA ILE A 215 6.61 21.13 -32.53
C ILE A 215 6.92 19.88 -31.70
N PRO A 216 6.41 18.69 -32.06
CA PRO A 216 6.59 17.46 -31.29
C PRO A 216 8.05 17.13 -30.96
N GLU A 217 8.97 17.43 -31.88
CA GLU A 217 10.41 17.19 -31.75
C GLU A 217 11.05 18.06 -30.66
N ASN A 218 10.53 19.26 -30.43
CA ASN A 218 11.06 20.19 -29.44
C ASN A 218 10.62 19.84 -28.01
N ASN A 219 9.48 19.18 -27.84
CA ASN A 219 8.97 18.79 -26.53
C ASN A 219 8.21 17.45 -26.56
N PRO A 220 8.94 16.32 -26.69
CA PRO A 220 8.32 15.00 -26.82
C PRO A 220 7.54 14.55 -25.58
N GLN A 221 7.75 15.19 -24.42
CA GLN A 221 7.10 14.83 -23.16
C GLN A 221 5.81 15.59 -22.88
N LYS A 222 5.50 16.68 -23.62
CA LYS A 222 4.34 17.54 -23.36
C LYS A 222 3.03 16.75 -23.28
N VAL A 223 2.78 15.89 -24.27
CA VAL A 223 1.58 15.04 -24.32
C VAL A 223 1.49 14.16 -23.08
N LYS A 224 2.58 13.49 -22.70
CA LYS A 224 2.63 12.61 -21.53
C LYS A 224 2.39 13.39 -20.24
N LEU A 225 2.94 14.60 -20.11
CA LEU A 225 2.75 15.45 -18.94
C LEU A 225 1.29 15.92 -18.82
N VAL A 226 0.68 16.37 -19.92
CA VAL A 226 -0.74 16.74 -19.94
C VAL A 226 -1.61 15.55 -19.57
N VAL A 227 -1.42 14.39 -20.19
CA VAL A 227 -2.17 13.17 -19.88
C VAL A 227 -2.03 12.81 -18.40
N LYS A 228 -0.82 12.81 -17.85
CA LYS A 228 -0.58 12.54 -16.42
C LYS A 228 -1.23 13.57 -15.49
N THR A 229 -1.29 14.83 -15.91
CA THR A 229 -1.89 15.92 -15.12
C THR A 229 -3.41 15.83 -15.11
N VAL A 230 -4.01 15.43 -16.24
CA VAL A 230 -5.46 15.32 -16.39
C VAL A 230 -5.99 14.02 -15.77
N CYS A 231 -5.32 12.88 -15.97
CA CYS A 231 -5.79 11.55 -15.54
C CYS A 231 -5.61 11.27 -14.03
N GLN A 232 -5.73 12.28 -13.17
CA GLN A 232 -5.53 12.13 -11.73
C GLN A 232 -6.80 11.64 -11.03
N TYR A 233 -6.62 10.71 -10.08
CA TYR A 233 -7.67 10.21 -9.20
C TYR A 233 -7.10 9.92 -7.81
N ALA A 234 -7.96 10.02 -6.80
CA ALA A 234 -7.65 9.58 -5.45
C ALA A 234 -7.93 8.08 -5.31
N ILE A 235 -7.23 7.40 -4.41
CA ILE A 235 -7.54 6.01 -4.06
C ILE A 235 -7.69 5.91 -2.55
N LEU A 236 -8.73 5.22 -2.08
CA LEU A 236 -8.96 4.97 -0.66
C LEU A 236 -8.37 3.61 -0.30
N SER A 237 -7.51 3.62 0.73
CA SER A 237 -7.08 2.43 1.44
C SER A 237 -7.74 2.43 2.81
N HIS A 238 -8.43 1.36 3.18
CA HIS A 238 -9.20 1.31 4.42
C HIS A 238 -9.40 -0.12 4.93
N THR A 239 -9.84 -0.26 6.18
CA THR A 239 -10.36 -1.53 6.69
C THR A 239 -11.88 -1.60 6.54
N TRP A 240 -12.36 -2.66 5.89
CA TRP A 240 -13.80 -2.84 5.65
C TRP A 240 -14.58 -2.91 6.96
N LEU A 241 -15.70 -2.20 7.03
CA LEU A 241 -16.72 -2.35 8.06
C LEU A 241 -17.42 -3.69 7.91
N ARG A 242 -17.29 -4.55 8.92
CA ARG A 242 -17.83 -5.93 8.90
C ARG A 242 -19.22 -6.06 9.52
N GLU A 243 -19.64 -5.09 10.31
CA GLU A 243 -20.95 -5.08 10.98
C GLU A 243 -22.00 -4.41 10.12
N ALA A 244 -23.22 -4.97 10.07
CA ALA A 244 -24.32 -4.41 9.30
C ALA A 244 -24.70 -3.00 9.82
N PRO A 245 -24.92 -2.01 8.94
CA PRO A 245 -25.09 -2.11 7.48
C PRO A 245 -23.81 -2.19 6.61
N GLY A 246 -22.62 -2.31 7.20
CA GLY A 246 -21.38 -2.63 6.48
C GLY A 246 -20.85 -1.52 5.57
N GLU A 247 -20.00 -1.90 4.63
CA GLU A 247 -19.55 -1.04 3.52
C GLU A 247 -20.58 -1.03 2.40
N ILE A 248 -20.69 0.10 1.69
CA ILE A 248 -21.43 0.14 0.43
C ILE A 248 -20.69 -0.66 -0.64
N THR A 249 -21.40 -1.55 -1.32
CA THR A 249 -20.86 -2.37 -2.41
C THR A 249 -21.30 -1.87 -3.79
N TYR A 250 -20.69 -2.41 -4.84
CA TYR A 250 -21.12 -2.20 -6.22
C TYR A 250 -22.60 -2.56 -6.43
N GLY A 251 -23.03 -3.72 -5.89
CA GLY A 251 -24.42 -4.20 -6.00
C GLY A 251 -25.41 -3.25 -5.32
N ASP A 252 -25.11 -2.84 -4.08
CA ASP A 252 -25.95 -1.88 -3.35
C ASP A 252 -26.13 -0.57 -4.15
N TRP A 253 -25.04 -0.05 -4.73
CA TRP A 253 -25.10 1.16 -5.54
C TRP A 253 -25.93 0.98 -6.80
N ASN A 254 -25.72 -0.13 -7.53
CA ASN A 254 -26.45 -0.42 -8.76
C ASN A 254 -27.95 -0.58 -8.51
N ASP A 255 -28.31 -1.24 -7.41
CA ASP A 255 -29.69 -1.51 -7.04
C ASP A 255 -30.34 -0.35 -6.29
N GLN A 256 -29.57 0.73 -6.03
CA GLN A 256 -29.99 1.88 -5.21
C GLN A 256 -30.48 1.44 -3.81
N ASN A 257 -29.85 0.40 -3.28
CA ASN A 257 -30.21 -0.25 -2.02
C ASN A 257 -29.15 0.03 -0.96
N PHE A 258 -29.05 1.28 -0.52
CA PHE A 258 -28.16 1.68 0.56
C PHE A 258 -28.82 2.76 1.42
N ASP A 259 -28.46 2.78 2.70
CA ASP A 259 -28.86 3.82 3.63
C ASP A 259 -27.81 4.93 3.62
N GLU A 260 -28.19 6.15 3.25
CA GLU A 260 -27.31 7.32 3.25
C GLU A 260 -26.82 7.69 4.66
N SER A 261 -27.49 7.23 5.71
CA SER A 261 -27.05 7.39 7.09
C SER A 261 -26.08 6.28 7.55
N SER A 262 -25.86 5.24 6.74
CA SER A 262 -24.97 4.14 7.09
C SER A 262 -23.51 4.58 7.23
N PRO A 263 -22.74 3.97 8.16
CA PRO A 263 -21.31 4.24 8.30
C PRO A 263 -20.51 4.02 7.01
N GLY A 264 -20.87 3.00 6.20
CA GLY A 264 -20.23 2.72 4.91
C GLY A 264 -20.46 3.83 3.88
N TYR A 265 -21.71 4.33 3.77
CA TYR A 265 -22.00 5.46 2.89
C TYR A 265 -21.31 6.74 3.36
N GLN A 266 -21.32 7.02 4.67
CA GLN A 266 -20.61 8.18 5.22
C GLN A 266 -19.10 8.11 4.97
N LYS A 267 -18.49 6.91 5.05
CA LYS A 267 -17.09 6.70 4.69
C LYS A 267 -16.81 7.04 3.22
N LEU A 268 -17.66 6.58 2.30
CA LEU A 268 -17.55 6.93 0.87
C LEU A 268 -17.64 8.44 0.65
N VAL A 269 -18.66 9.09 1.24
CA VAL A 269 -18.87 10.54 1.10
C VAL A 269 -17.69 11.34 1.67
N ASN A 270 -17.20 10.96 2.84
CA ASN A 270 -16.08 11.65 3.47
C ASN A 270 -14.78 11.46 2.69
N PHE A 271 -14.55 10.30 2.09
CA PHE A 271 -13.45 10.09 1.15
C PHE A 271 -13.52 11.05 -0.04
N CYS A 272 -14.67 11.13 -0.73
CA CYS A 272 -14.87 12.06 -1.85
C CYS A 272 -14.70 13.52 -1.42
N LYS A 273 -15.24 13.91 -0.26
CA LYS A 273 -15.07 15.24 0.32
C LYS A 273 -13.60 15.56 0.56
N LEU A 274 -12.87 14.64 1.18
CA LEU A 274 -11.46 14.85 1.52
C LEU A 274 -10.58 14.94 0.26
N ALA A 275 -10.83 14.06 -0.73
CA ALA A 275 -10.16 14.09 -2.03
C ALA A 275 -10.38 15.43 -2.76
N TRP A 276 -11.62 15.94 -2.76
CA TRP A 276 -11.93 17.24 -3.36
C TRP A 276 -11.32 18.42 -2.59
N LEU A 277 -11.54 18.49 -1.26
CA LEU A 277 -11.17 19.65 -0.46
C LEU A 277 -9.66 19.81 -0.31
N LYS A 278 -8.91 18.70 -0.20
CA LYS A 278 -7.46 18.73 0.04
C LYS A 278 -6.62 18.58 -1.23
N HIS A 279 -7.15 17.92 -2.27
CA HIS A 279 -6.38 17.60 -3.48
C HIS A 279 -7.02 18.10 -4.79
N ARG A 280 -8.24 18.66 -4.74
CA ARG A 280 -8.98 19.14 -5.93
C ARG A 280 -9.21 18.05 -6.99
N LEU A 281 -9.24 16.79 -6.57
CA LEU A 281 -9.54 15.66 -7.45
C LEU A 281 -11.04 15.52 -7.60
N THR A 282 -11.50 15.09 -8.77
CA THR A 282 -12.93 14.82 -9.07
C THR A 282 -13.20 13.35 -9.34
N LEU A 283 -12.15 12.52 -9.29
CA LEU A 283 -12.20 11.08 -9.47
C LEU A 283 -11.61 10.39 -8.25
N GLY A 284 -12.22 9.29 -7.85
CA GLY A 284 -11.81 8.50 -6.69
C GLY A 284 -12.06 7.01 -6.91
N TRP A 285 -11.27 6.17 -6.25
CA TRP A 285 -11.45 4.73 -6.28
C TRP A 285 -11.56 4.18 -4.86
N MET A 286 -12.54 3.30 -4.66
CA MET A 286 -12.77 2.57 -3.42
C MET A 286 -13.17 1.14 -3.82
N ASP A 287 -12.40 0.15 -3.39
CA ASP A 287 -12.50 -1.25 -3.82
C ASP A 287 -13.87 -1.89 -3.57
N THR A 288 -14.57 -1.47 -2.51
CA THR A 288 -15.89 -2.02 -2.16
C THR A 288 -16.95 -1.72 -3.21
N ILE A 289 -16.91 -0.53 -3.80
CA ILE A 289 -17.93 -0.02 -4.74
C ILE A 289 -17.45 0.04 -6.19
N CYS A 290 -16.15 0.25 -6.44
CA CYS A 290 -15.60 0.35 -7.79
C CYS A 290 -15.33 -1.01 -8.45
N ILE A 291 -15.43 -2.12 -7.70
CA ILE A 291 -15.25 -3.47 -8.22
C ILE A 291 -16.58 -4.21 -8.16
N ASN A 292 -17.08 -4.67 -9.30
CA ASN A 292 -18.14 -5.65 -9.36
C ASN A 292 -17.57 -7.03 -9.01
N LYS A 293 -17.66 -7.39 -7.73
CA LYS A 293 -17.18 -8.67 -7.20
C LYS A 293 -18.00 -9.88 -7.67
N GLU A 294 -19.17 -9.67 -8.27
CA GLU A 294 -20.01 -10.73 -8.84
C GLU A 294 -19.55 -11.13 -10.25
N SER A 295 -18.80 -10.26 -10.93
CA SER A 295 -18.19 -10.54 -12.23
C SER A 295 -16.79 -11.12 -12.03
N SER A 296 -16.63 -12.42 -12.24
CA SER A 296 -15.34 -13.10 -12.07
C SER A 296 -14.23 -12.52 -12.96
N SER A 297 -14.55 -12.14 -14.21
CA SER A 297 -13.60 -11.51 -15.12
C SER A 297 -13.17 -10.13 -14.63
N GLU A 298 -14.08 -9.37 -14.04
CA GLU A 298 -13.76 -8.03 -13.52
C GLU A 298 -12.97 -8.11 -12.21
N LEU A 299 -13.34 -9.05 -11.34
CA LEU A 299 -12.62 -9.32 -10.11
C LEU A 299 -11.17 -9.73 -10.39
N ASP A 300 -10.95 -10.60 -11.38
CA ASP A 300 -9.61 -11.01 -11.81
C ASP A 300 -8.77 -9.83 -12.34
N GLU A 301 -9.33 -9.04 -13.27
CA GLU A 301 -8.66 -7.84 -13.78
C GLU A 301 -8.31 -6.88 -12.65
N SER A 302 -9.24 -6.69 -11.70
CA SER A 302 -9.09 -5.76 -10.60
C SER A 302 -7.98 -6.18 -9.63
N ILE A 303 -7.96 -7.45 -9.22
CA ILE A 303 -6.92 -7.98 -8.34
C ILE A 303 -5.54 -7.89 -9.00
N ARG A 304 -5.43 -8.30 -10.27
CA ARG A 304 -4.17 -8.27 -11.02
C ARG A 304 -3.67 -6.84 -11.28
N SER A 305 -4.56 -5.86 -11.26
CA SER A 305 -4.24 -4.45 -11.53
C SER A 305 -4.12 -3.58 -10.28
N MET A 306 -4.58 -4.05 -9.12
CA MET A 306 -4.74 -3.23 -7.91
C MET A 306 -3.44 -2.52 -7.51
N PHE A 307 -2.31 -3.23 -7.49
CA PHE A 307 -1.01 -2.64 -7.18
C PHE A 307 -0.68 -1.45 -8.09
N LYS A 308 -0.91 -1.61 -9.40
CA LYS A 308 -0.66 -0.56 -10.40
C LYS A 308 -1.63 0.59 -10.25
N TRP A 309 -2.88 0.35 -9.87
CA TRP A 309 -3.84 1.42 -9.60
C TRP A 309 -3.42 2.24 -8.38
N TYR A 310 -2.99 1.61 -7.30
CA TYR A 310 -2.39 2.32 -6.17
C TYR A 310 -1.15 3.14 -6.60
N GLN A 311 -0.28 2.56 -7.43
CA GLN A 311 0.93 3.23 -7.93
C GLN A 311 0.66 4.43 -8.84
N GLU A 312 -0.38 4.37 -9.67
CA GLU A 312 -0.74 5.42 -10.62
C GLU A 312 -1.72 6.45 -10.03
N SER A 313 -2.23 6.22 -8.82
CA SER A 313 -3.06 7.19 -8.10
C SER A 313 -2.30 8.50 -7.85
N ALA A 314 -3.03 9.63 -7.83
CA ALA A 314 -2.45 10.92 -7.49
C ALA A 314 -2.18 11.02 -5.97
N VAL A 315 -3.05 10.41 -5.17
CA VAL A 315 -2.90 10.26 -3.73
C VAL A 315 -3.64 9.01 -3.25
N CYS A 316 -2.98 8.22 -2.42
CA CYS A 316 -3.62 7.21 -1.58
C CYS A 316 -3.99 7.83 -0.24
N ILE A 317 -5.28 7.79 0.11
CA ILE A 317 -5.78 8.20 1.41
C ILE A 317 -5.93 6.93 2.23
N ALA A 318 -5.09 6.75 3.25
CA ALA A 318 -5.17 5.63 4.18
C ALA A 318 -5.99 6.04 5.40
N TYR A 319 -7.22 5.52 5.49
CA TYR A 319 -8.14 5.79 6.60
C TYR A 319 -7.88 4.81 7.74
N LEU A 320 -7.36 5.35 8.85
CA LEU A 320 -7.06 4.62 10.08
C LEU A 320 -8.25 4.73 11.04
N ALA A 321 -9.15 3.75 10.94
CA ALA A 321 -10.44 3.78 11.61
C ALA A 321 -10.35 3.65 13.15
N GLU A 322 -9.19 3.27 13.68
CA GLU A 322 -8.96 3.01 15.11
C GLU A 322 -7.94 3.97 15.71
N SER A 323 -7.45 4.93 14.92
CA SER A 323 -6.43 5.88 15.34
C SER A 323 -7.01 7.29 15.43
N GLN A 324 -6.97 7.88 16.62
CA GLN A 324 -7.32 9.30 16.82
C GLN A 324 -6.07 10.17 16.66
N PHE A 325 -4.95 9.75 17.25
CA PHE A 325 -3.70 10.52 17.31
C PHE A 325 -2.51 9.73 16.74
N ILE A 326 -1.42 10.44 16.42
CA ILE A 326 -0.19 9.83 15.88
C ILE A 326 0.32 8.66 16.74
N PRO A 327 0.37 8.74 18.08
CA PRO A 327 0.80 7.62 18.91
C PRO A 327 -0.02 6.34 18.76
N ASP A 328 -1.26 6.41 18.25
CA ASP A 328 -2.18 5.26 18.13
C ASP A 328 -1.97 4.48 16.82
N ILE A 329 -1.39 5.12 15.80
CA ILE A 329 -1.23 4.60 14.43
C ILE A 329 -0.68 3.17 14.42
N HIS A 330 0.34 2.88 15.23
CA HIS A 330 1.00 1.58 15.20
C HIS A 330 0.13 0.40 15.65
N ARG A 331 -1.01 0.69 16.30
CA ARG A 331 -1.96 -0.31 16.81
C ARG A 331 -3.14 -0.51 15.87
N ASP A 332 -3.28 0.34 14.86
CA ASP A 332 -4.38 0.25 13.92
C ASP A 332 -4.31 -1.05 13.15
N ARG A 333 -5.42 -1.79 13.16
CA ARG A 333 -5.56 -3.05 12.42
C ARG A 333 -5.29 -2.92 10.92
N TRP A 334 -5.30 -1.70 10.37
CA TRP A 334 -4.89 -1.47 9.00
C TRP A 334 -3.50 -2.05 8.70
N PHE A 335 -2.54 -1.98 9.64
CA PHE A 335 -1.18 -2.49 9.41
C PHE A 335 -1.06 -4.02 9.44
N THR A 336 -2.05 -4.72 9.98
CA THR A 336 -2.03 -6.19 10.06
C THR A 336 -2.71 -6.86 8.87
N ARG A 337 -3.38 -6.14 7.97
CA ARG A 337 -4.08 -6.76 6.83
C ARG A 337 -3.14 -7.11 5.68
N GLY A 338 -3.39 -8.23 5.00
CA GLY A 338 -2.61 -8.68 3.84
C GLY A 338 -2.54 -7.65 2.71
N TRP A 339 -3.72 -7.22 2.22
CA TRP A 339 -3.83 -6.25 1.13
C TRP A 339 -3.19 -4.89 1.43
N THR A 340 -3.23 -4.41 2.67
CA THR A 340 -2.72 -3.06 2.99
C THR A 340 -1.20 -2.93 2.86
N LEU A 341 -0.44 -4.03 2.72
CA LEU A 341 0.98 -3.92 2.36
C LEU A 341 1.16 -3.23 1.02
N GLN A 342 0.49 -3.71 -0.03
CA GLN A 342 0.60 -3.07 -1.35
C GLN A 342 0.03 -1.65 -1.34
N GLU A 343 -1.02 -1.41 -0.56
CA GLU A 343 -1.63 -0.08 -0.41
C GLU A 343 -0.70 0.92 0.30
N LEU A 344 0.21 0.42 1.15
CA LEU A 344 1.24 1.20 1.85
C LEU A 344 2.39 1.58 0.92
N ILE A 345 2.86 0.65 0.10
CA ILE A 345 4.15 0.76 -0.61
C ILE A 345 4.01 1.17 -2.09
N ALA A 346 2.88 0.83 -2.73
CA ALA A 346 2.70 1.05 -4.15
C ALA A 346 2.49 2.54 -4.49
N PRO A 347 1.68 3.30 -3.73
CA PRO A 347 1.44 4.71 -4.04
C PRO A 347 2.70 5.55 -3.99
N ARG A 348 2.81 6.52 -4.90
CA ARG A 348 3.87 7.54 -4.85
C ARG A 348 3.63 8.58 -3.75
N VAL A 349 2.36 8.79 -3.41
CA VAL A 349 1.92 9.73 -2.38
C VAL A 349 0.85 9.04 -1.56
N ILE A 350 1.07 8.92 -0.26
CA ILE A 350 0.10 8.39 0.71
C ILE A 350 -0.10 9.41 1.83
N LYS A 351 -1.35 9.56 2.27
CA LYS A 351 -1.77 10.43 3.37
C LYS A 351 -2.62 9.63 4.34
N PHE A 352 -2.20 9.60 5.61
CA PHE A 352 -2.96 8.94 6.67
C PHE A 352 -3.98 9.91 7.26
N CYS A 353 -5.24 9.51 7.32
CA CYS A 353 -6.27 10.21 8.07
C CYS A 353 -6.74 9.39 9.28
N ASN A 354 -7.13 10.10 10.33
CA ASN A 354 -7.70 9.54 11.55
C ASN A 354 -9.20 9.21 11.36
N LEU A 355 -9.82 8.69 12.42
CA LEU A 355 -11.24 8.33 12.44
C LEU A 355 -12.21 9.51 12.19
N ASP A 356 -11.75 10.76 12.37
CA ASP A 356 -12.51 11.99 12.11
C ASP A 356 -12.28 12.56 10.71
N TRP A 357 -11.62 11.81 9.81
CA TRP A 357 -11.28 12.24 8.44
C TRP A 357 -10.31 13.43 8.36
N GLU A 358 -9.51 13.62 9.40
CA GLU A 358 -8.45 14.62 9.44
C GLU A 358 -7.10 13.96 9.16
N TYR A 359 -6.24 14.64 8.39
CA TYR A 359 -4.89 14.15 8.20
C TYR A 359 -4.07 14.27 9.49
N PHE A 360 -3.29 13.24 9.77
CA PHE A 360 -2.23 13.36 10.76
C PHE A 360 -1.22 14.40 10.24
N ASN A 361 -1.28 15.60 10.81
CA ASN A 361 -0.35 16.66 10.47
C ASN A 361 1.01 16.35 11.08
N ALA A 362 2.02 16.22 10.24
CA ALA A 362 3.40 16.24 10.70
C ALA A 362 3.68 17.65 11.23
N ASP A 363 4.25 17.76 12.42
CA ASP A 363 4.72 19.03 12.94
C ASP A 363 5.75 19.62 11.96
N THR A 364 5.35 20.65 11.21
CA THR A 364 6.15 21.28 10.15
C THR A 364 7.28 22.14 10.71
N THR A 365 7.40 22.25 12.04
CA THR A 365 8.45 23.00 12.73
C THR A 365 9.81 22.30 12.71
N VAL A 366 9.85 21.00 12.38
CA VAL A 366 11.11 20.28 12.19
C VAL A 366 11.44 20.32 10.70
N THR A 367 12.46 21.11 10.33
CA THR A 367 13.18 20.99 9.05
C THR A 367 13.87 19.61 9.03
N ASP A 368 13.07 18.58 8.84
CA ASP A 368 13.55 17.22 8.96
C ASP A 368 14.27 16.81 7.68
N ARG A 369 15.53 16.41 7.83
CA ARG A 369 16.39 15.98 6.72
C ARG A 369 15.83 14.74 6.00
N TYR A 370 14.84 14.07 6.60
CA TYR A 370 14.09 12.96 6.00
C TYR A 370 12.92 13.38 5.09
N SER A 371 12.57 14.69 5.03
CA SER A 371 11.51 15.23 4.17
C SER A 371 11.72 14.94 2.67
N TYR A 372 12.95 14.66 2.24
CA TYR A 372 13.27 14.34 0.85
C TYR A 372 12.98 12.88 0.47
N ALA A 373 12.95 11.96 1.44
CA ALA A 373 12.69 10.54 1.16
C ALA A 373 11.20 10.27 0.94
N TYR A 374 10.34 11.08 1.55
CA TYR A 374 8.89 10.91 1.52
C TYR A 374 8.15 12.25 1.45
N PRO A 375 7.73 12.72 0.27
CA PRO A 375 6.85 13.86 0.15
C PRO A 375 5.51 13.56 0.82
N GLY A 376 5.36 13.94 2.08
CA GLY A 376 4.06 13.97 2.74
C GLY A 376 3.80 13.03 3.92
N ILE A 377 4.78 12.25 4.40
CA ILE A 377 4.72 11.54 5.70
C ILE A 377 5.77 12.14 6.65
N GLY A 378 5.36 12.58 7.84
CA GLY A 378 6.28 13.08 8.86
C GLY A 378 7.03 11.96 9.59
N ALA A 379 8.23 12.25 10.12
CA ALA A 379 9.04 11.26 10.84
C ALA A 379 8.33 10.60 12.03
N GLN A 380 7.43 11.32 12.70
CA GLN A 380 6.62 10.74 13.76
C GLN A 380 5.73 9.61 13.24
N ILE A 381 5.10 9.77 12.07
CA ILE A 381 4.29 8.74 11.43
C ILE A 381 5.18 7.58 10.95
N ILE A 382 6.34 7.87 10.36
CA ILE A 382 7.31 6.83 9.95
C ILE A 382 7.69 5.95 11.14
N ASN A 383 7.96 6.53 12.32
CA ASN A 383 8.25 5.76 13.53
C ASN A 383 7.10 4.81 13.91
N GLN A 384 5.85 5.25 13.77
CA GLN A 384 4.69 4.41 14.05
C GLN A 384 4.55 3.27 13.03
N ILE A 385 4.79 3.55 11.75
CA ILE A 385 4.80 2.52 10.71
C ILE A 385 5.91 1.50 10.96
N SER A 386 7.12 1.94 11.34
CA SER A 386 8.23 1.05 11.69
C SER A 386 7.88 0.15 12.88
N LYS A 387 7.19 0.68 13.89
CA LYS A 387 6.70 -0.11 15.03
C LYS A 387 5.66 -1.15 14.60
N ALA A 388 4.78 -0.80 13.66
CA ALA A 388 3.70 -1.68 13.21
C ALA A 388 4.15 -2.77 12.22
N THR A 389 5.15 -2.50 11.38
CA THR A 389 5.46 -3.33 10.20
C THR A 389 6.91 -3.78 10.06
N THR A 390 7.81 -3.29 10.91
CA THR A 390 9.29 -3.38 10.76
C THR A 390 9.87 -2.64 9.55
N ILE A 391 9.05 -1.97 8.72
CA ILE A 391 9.52 -1.19 7.57
C ILE A 391 10.31 0.02 8.09
N THR A 392 11.57 0.13 7.67
CA THR A 392 12.41 1.28 7.97
C THR A 392 12.17 2.43 6.98
N ALA A 393 12.54 3.64 7.37
CA ALA A 393 12.44 4.82 6.49
C ALA A 393 13.16 4.63 5.13
N LYS A 394 14.22 3.81 5.08
CA LYS A 394 15.01 3.54 3.85
C LYS A 394 14.32 2.55 2.92
N GLU A 395 13.51 1.66 3.47
CA GLU A 395 12.78 0.61 2.71
C GLU A 395 11.50 1.14 2.08
N PHE A 396 11.14 2.37 2.43
CA PHE A 396 10.00 3.09 1.88
C PHE A 396 10.36 3.77 0.54
N ASN A 397 9.47 3.68 -0.45
CA ASN A 397 9.61 4.26 -1.81
C ASN A 397 10.59 3.52 -2.74
N SER A 398 11.34 4.23 -3.60
CA SER A 398 12.04 3.72 -4.81
C SER A 398 13.08 2.61 -4.54
N TYR A 399 13.37 2.35 -3.27
CA TYR A 399 14.22 1.26 -2.80
C TYR A 399 13.45 -0.03 -2.48
N PHE A 400 12.11 0.00 -2.38
CA PHE A 400 11.31 -1.17 -2.07
C PHE A 400 11.57 -2.32 -3.07
N PHE A 401 11.58 -2.01 -4.37
CA PHE A 401 11.89 -3.00 -5.41
C PHE A 401 13.39 -3.33 -5.53
N GLN A 402 14.24 -2.68 -4.74
CA GLN A 402 15.64 -3.08 -4.55
C GLN A 402 15.81 -4.00 -3.33
N LEU A 403 14.75 -4.17 -2.52
CA LEU A 403 14.78 -5.08 -1.40
C LEU A 403 14.83 -6.52 -1.90
N PRO A 404 15.60 -7.37 -1.20
CA PRO A 404 15.54 -8.79 -1.33
C PRO A 404 14.12 -9.34 -1.35
N LEU A 405 13.87 -10.38 -2.14
CA LEU A 405 12.58 -11.10 -2.14
C LEU A 405 12.27 -11.64 -0.75
N SER A 406 13.28 -12.15 -0.02
CA SER A 406 13.09 -12.59 1.36
C SER A 406 12.62 -11.45 2.25
N ARG A 407 13.22 -10.25 2.13
CA ARG A 407 12.77 -9.08 2.89
C ARG A 407 11.34 -8.67 2.54
N ARG A 408 10.96 -8.68 1.25
CA ARG A 408 9.56 -8.43 0.85
C ARG A 408 8.61 -9.47 1.47
N MET A 409 9.01 -10.74 1.51
CA MET A 409 8.25 -11.82 2.15
C MET A 409 8.13 -11.61 3.66
N GLN A 410 9.20 -11.21 4.35
CA GLN A 410 9.19 -10.90 5.78
C GLN A 410 8.18 -9.81 6.12
N LEU A 411 8.09 -8.77 5.27
CA LEU A 411 7.09 -7.71 5.46
C LEU A 411 5.66 -8.24 5.34
N ALA A 412 5.43 -9.29 4.54
CA ALA A 412 4.11 -9.92 4.40
C ALA A 412 3.79 -10.94 5.51
N ALA A 413 4.80 -11.53 6.15
CA ALA A 413 4.66 -12.73 6.98
C ALA A 413 3.73 -12.58 8.20
N SER A 414 3.64 -11.39 8.80
CA SER A 414 2.81 -11.14 9.99
C SER A 414 1.42 -10.58 9.65
N ARG A 415 1.02 -10.61 8.37
CA ARG A 415 -0.25 -10.05 7.92
C ARG A 415 -1.34 -11.10 7.80
N GLU A 416 -2.55 -10.69 8.13
CA GLU A 416 -3.75 -11.51 8.17
C GLU A 416 -4.62 -11.26 6.94
N VAL A 417 -5.18 -12.36 6.42
CA VAL A 417 -6.14 -12.34 5.31
C VAL A 417 -7.47 -12.93 5.75
N THR A 418 -8.54 -12.54 5.05
CA THR A 418 -9.89 -13.08 5.31
C THR A 418 -10.18 -14.30 4.44
N ARG A 419 -9.77 -14.24 3.17
CA ARG A 419 -9.76 -15.39 2.26
C ARG A 419 -8.35 -15.93 2.23
N GLU A 420 -8.20 -17.23 2.37
CA GLU A 420 -6.88 -17.87 2.44
C GLU A 420 -6.01 -17.62 1.20
N GLU A 421 -6.62 -17.53 0.01
CA GLU A 421 -5.92 -17.29 -1.26
C GLU A 421 -5.34 -15.87 -1.36
N ASP A 422 -5.88 -14.91 -0.60
CA ASP A 422 -5.35 -13.55 -0.55
C ASP A 422 -3.93 -13.51 0.04
N THR A 423 -3.49 -14.57 0.75
CA THR A 423 -2.08 -14.74 1.16
C THR A 423 -1.15 -14.67 -0.04
N ALA A 424 -1.60 -15.17 -1.19
CA ALA A 424 -0.86 -15.13 -2.45
C ALA A 424 -1.24 -13.90 -3.28
N TYR A 425 -2.54 -13.65 -3.45
CA TYR A 425 -3.01 -12.65 -4.40
C TYR A 425 -2.64 -11.22 -4.00
N SER A 426 -2.60 -10.94 -2.69
CA SER A 426 -2.17 -9.63 -2.20
C SER A 426 -0.68 -9.33 -2.44
N LEU A 427 0.12 -10.34 -2.80
CA LEU A 427 1.58 -10.25 -2.95
C LEU A 427 2.06 -10.19 -4.41
N MET A 428 1.20 -10.45 -5.39
CA MET A 428 1.61 -10.49 -6.81
C MET A 428 2.32 -9.21 -7.25
N GLY A 429 1.78 -8.04 -6.91
CA GLY A 429 2.37 -6.74 -7.26
C GLY A 429 3.66 -6.42 -6.49
N ILE A 430 3.80 -6.92 -5.26
CA ILE A 430 5.03 -6.79 -4.45
C ILE A 430 6.19 -7.57 -5.08
N PHE A 431 5.88 -8.73 -5.65
CA PHE A 431 6.83 -9.59 -6.33
C PHE A 431 6.92 -9.37 -7.84
N GLU A 432 6.20 -8.37 -8.37
CA GLU A 432 6.23 -8.01 -9.80
C GLU A 432 5.82 -9.16 -10.74
N VAL A 433 4.94 -10.05 -10.26
CA VAL A 433 4.39 -11.18 -11.01
C VAL A 433 2.88 -11.02 -11.19
N SER A 434 2.28 -11.87 -12.02
CA SER A 434 0.83 -11.82 -12.26
C SER A 434 0.27 -13.21 -12.52
N ILE A 435 -0.46 -13.77 -11.56
CA ILE A 435 -1.16 -15.06 -11.69
C ILE A 435 -2.68 -14.84 -11.77
N SER A 436 -3.41 -15.78 -12.37
CA SER A 436 -4.89 -15.71 -12.45
C SER A 436 -5.50 -15.97 -11.07
N THR A 437 -6.56 -15.24 -10.72
CA THR A 437 -7.32 -15.47 -9.49
C THR A 437 -8.28 -16.64 -9.66
N ALA A 438 -8.28 -17.55 -8.70
CA ALA A 438 -9.06 -18.77 -8.68
C ALA A 438 -9.54 -19.05 -7.25
N TYR A 439 -10.39 -18.16 -6.75
CA TYR A 439 -10.99 -18.32 -5.43
C TYR A 439 -11.75 -19.66 -5.29
N GLY A 440 -11.47 -20.39 -4.22
CA GLY A 440 -11.85 -21.79 -4.00
C GLY A 440 -10.73 -22.79 -4.28
N GLU A 441 -9.57 -22.35 -4.78
CA GLU A 441 -8.41 -23.23 -5.03
C GLU A 441 -7.63 -23.59 -3.75
N GLY A 442 -7.88 -22.90 -2.63
CA GLY A 442 -7.18 -23.08 -1.37
C GLY A 442 -5.93 -22.19 -1.25
N GLY A 443 -5.61 -21.77 -0.03
CA GLY A 443 -4.50 -20.85 0.25
C GLY A 443 -3.14 -21.41 -0.17
N GLU A 444 -2.93 -22.70 0.10
CA GLU A 444 -1.66 -23.38 -0.18
C GLU A 444 -1.36 -23.38 -1.69
N ARG A 445 -2.36 -23.76 -2.48
CA ARG A 445 -2.26 -23.84 -3.95
C ARG A 445 -2.08 -22.47 -4.57
N ALA A 446 -2.83 -21.47 -4.12
CA ALA A 446 -2.66 -20.09 -4.57
C ALA A 446 -1.23 -19.58 -4.29
N PHE A 447 -0.69 -19.86 -3.10
CA PHE A 447 0.67 -19.46 -2.71
C PHE A 447 1.74 -20.21 -3.50
N SER A 448 1.52 -21.48 -3.81
CA SER A 448 2.40 -22.29 -4.66
C SER A 448 2.57 -21.68 -6.05
N ARG A 449 1.44 -21.30 -6.68
CA ARG A 449 1.43 -20.63 -7.98
C ARG A 449 2.12 -19.28 -7.95
N LEU A 450 2.03 -18.55 -6.83
CA LEU A 450 2.79 -17.31 -6.65
C LEU A 450 4.29 -17.59 -6.67
N LEU A 451 4.75 -18.57 -5.88
CA LEU A 451 6.17 -18.94 -5.84
C LEU A 451 6.68 -19.41 -7.21
N GLU A 452 5.92 -20.24 -7.91
CA GLU A 452 6.22 -20.67 -9.29
C GLU A 452 6.43 -19.46 -10.21
N ALA A 453 5.49 -18.51 -10.20
CA ALA A 453 5.60 -17.30 -11.02
C ALA A 453 6.82 -16.45 -10.66
N VAL A 454 7.16 -16.33 -9.38
CA VAL A 454 8.35 -15.60 -8.90
C VAL A 454 9.64 -16.29 -9.37
N PHE A 455 9.69 -17.62 -9.31
CA PHE A 455 10.85 -18.38 -9.78
C PHE A 455 11.04 -18.29 -11.29
N GLU A 456 9.94 -18.26 -12.05
CA GLU A 456 9.99 -18.06 -13.50
C GLU A 456 10.41 -16.64 -13.90
N SER A 457 9.99 -15.62 -13.14
CA SER A 457 10.28 -14.22 -13.48
C SER A 457 11.71 -13.78 -13.15
N THR A 458 12.40 -14.45 -12.20
CA THR A 458 13.65 -13.91 -11.65
C THR A 458 14.68 -15.01 -11.32
N PHE A 459 15.52 -15.37 -12.30
CA PHE A 459 16.58 -16.38 -12.09
C PHE A 459 17.58 -16.00 -10.98
N ILE A 460 17.86 -14.70 -10.78
CA ILE A 460 18.78 -14.19 -9.75
C ILE A 460 18.13 -14.10 -8.35
N GLY A 461 16.80 -13.96 -8.27
CA GLY A 461 16.06 -13.83 -7.01
C GLY A 461 15.85 -15.16 -6.27
N MET A 462 16.10 -16.30 -6.94
CA MET A 462 15.86 -17.62 -6.36
C MET A 462 16.70 -17.88 -5.10
N LEU A 463 17.98 -17.51 -5.08
CA LEU A 463 18.84 -17.69 -3.90
C LEU A 463 18.53 -16.67 -2.79
N ASP A 464 17.97 -15.54 -3.17
CA ASP A 464 17.71 -14.42 -2.28
C ASP A 464 16.49 -14.65 -1.39
N LEU A 465 15.51 -15.44 -1.83
CA LEU A 465 14.36 -15.83 -1.00
C LEU A 465 14.77 -16.66 0.24
N PHE A 466 15.94 -17.29 0.20
CA PHE A 466 16.46 -18.20 1.24
C PHE A 466 17.54 -17.57 2.14
N ASN A 467 17.88 -16.30 1.92
CA ASN A 467 18.73 -15.49 2.80
C ASN A 467 17.87 -14.74 3.82
#